data_AF-A0A117LJ27-F1
#
_entry.id   AF-A0A117LJ27-F1
#
_cell.length_a   1.000
_cell.length_b   1.000
_cell.length_c   1.000
_cell.angle_alpha   90.00
_cell.angle_beta   90.00
_cell.angle_gamma   90.00
#
_symmetry.space_group_name_H-M   'P 1'
#
loop_
_entity.id
_entity.type
_entity.pdbx_description
1 polymer ?
#
loop_
_entity_poly.entity_id
_entity_poly.type
_entity_poly.pdbx_seq_one_letter_code
_entity_poly.pdbx_strand_id
1 'polypeptide(L)'
;MREKIKKYIGEIMIITGSGLFSYNVFNFSYQTFGKGSLLKMYGAAELEGIAYYYSSNSLILISIGVMLIVGGILIIRNKNYERKK
;
A
#
# COMPACT_ATOMS: atom_id res chain seq x y z
N MET A 1 23.09 -15.60 7.78
CA MET A 1 22.19 -14.59 7.15
C MET A 1 20.79 -15.15 6.87
N ARG A 2 20.67 -16.31 6.20
CA ARG A 2 19.39 -17.00 5.92
C ARG A 2 18.51 -17.22 7.16
N GLU A 3 19.08 -17.64 8.29
CA GLU A 3 18.27 -17.94 9.49
C GLU A 3 17.64 -16.70 10.14
N LYS A 4 18.36 -15.57 10.15
CA LYS A 4 17.84 -14.30 10.68
C LYS A 4 16.68 -13.78 9.83
N ILE A 5 16.75 -13.92 8.51
CA ILE A 5 15.67 -13.52 7.59
C ILE A 5 14.43 -14.40 7.80
N LYS A 6 14.60 -15.72 7.92
CA LYS A 6 13.48 -16.65 8.20
C LYS A 6 12.82 -16.37 9.55
N LYS A 7 13.59 -15.94 10.55
CA LYS A 7 13.05 -15.58 11.87
C LYS A 7 12.04 -14.44 11.78
N TYR A 8 12.38 -13.39 11.03
CA TYR A 8 11.58 -12.15 10.92
C TYR A 8 10.80 -12.01 9.61
N ILE A 9 10.58 -13.11 8.88
CA ILE A 9 9.96 -13.05 7.54
C ILE A 9 8.56 -12.43 7.57
N GLY A 10 7.77 -12.66 8.63
CA GLY A 10 6.43 -12.09 8.75
C GLY A 10 6.47 -10.58 9.01
N GLU A 11 7.37 -10.14 9.89
CA GLU A 11 7.60 -8.73 10.20
C GLU A 11 8.12 -7.97 8.97
N ILE A 12 9.06 -8.57 8.23
CA ILE A 12 9.57 -8.01 6.97
C ILE A 12 8.44 -7.85 5.95
N MET A 13 7.59 -8.87 5.78
CA MET A 13 6.43 -8.79 4.88
C MET A 13 5.48 -7.66 5.27
N ILE A 14 5.20 -7.48 6.57
CA ILE A 14 4.34 -6.37 7.04
C ILE A 14 4.98 -5.02 6.74
N ILE A 15 6.28 -4.84 7.01
CA ILE A 15 6.99 -3.57 6.75
C ILE A 15 6.97 -3.27 5.25
N THR A 16 7.35 -4.23 4.41
CA THR A 16 7.37 -4.05 2.96
C THR A 16 5.96 -3.79 2.40
N GLY A 17 4.97 -4.55 2.84
CA GLY A 17 3.58 -4.37 2.43
C GLY A 17 3.01 -3.01 2.85
N SER A 18 3.30 -2.57 4.07
CA SER A 18 2.86 -1.26 4.59
C SER A 18 3.52 -0.10 3.84
N GLY A 19 4.82 -0.22 3.54
CA GLY A 19 5.55 0.77 2.74
C GLY A 19 5.00 0.86 1.32
N LEU A 20 4.76 -0.27 0.68
CA LEU A 20 4.25 -0.34 -0.69
C LEU A 20 2.80 0.18 -0.78
N PHE A 21 1.95 -0.17 0.18
CA PHE A 21 0.60 0.39 0.32
C PHE A 21 0.64 1.92 0.50
N SER A 22 1.35 2.38 1.53
CA SER A 22 1.39 3.80 1.90
C SER A 22 1.98 4.65 0.77
N TYR A 23 3.06 4.18 0.15
CA TYR A 23 3.69 4.87 -0.98
C TYR A 23 2.69 5.07 -2.13
N ASN A 24 1.95 4.03 -2.52
CA ASN A 24 1.02 4.15 -3.64
C ASN A 24 -0.20 5.02 -3.31
N VAL A 25 -0.72 4.93 -2.09
CA VAL A 25 -1.84 5.77 -1.62
C VAL A 25 -1.43 7.24 -1.55
N PHE A 26 -0.27 7.54 -0.95
CA PHE A 26 0.20 8.92 -0.82
C PHE A 26 0.72 9.48 -2.14
N ASN A 27 1.37 8.68 -2.99
CA ASN A 27 1.80 9.14 -4.31
C ASN A 27 0.59 9.47 -5.19
N PHE A 28 -0.47 8.67 -5.17
CA PHE A 28 -1.72 9.02 -5.85
C PHE A 28 -2.29 10.34 -5.32
N SER A 29 -2.39 10.48 -3.99
CA SER A 29 -2.89 11.70 -3.37
C SER A 29 -2.04 12.92 -3.75
N TYR A 30 -0.72 12.78 -3.79
CA TYR A 30 0.20 13.83 -4.20
C TYR A 30 0.09 14.18 -5.69
N GLN A 31 -0.09 13.20 -6.56
CA GLN A 31 -0.26 13.45 -7.99
C GLN A 31 -1.62 14.09 -8.30
N THR A 32 -2.67 13.65 -7.61
CA THR A 32 -4.04 14.14 -7.80
C THR A 32 -4.26 15.51 -7.15
N PHE A 33 -3.65 15.78 -5.98
CA PHE A 33 -3.92 16.99 -5.19
C PHE A 33 -2.69 17.86 -4.90
N GLY A 34 -1.47 17.31 -4.95
CA GLY A 34 -0.24 17.96 -4.45
C GLY A 34 0.66 18.61 -5.51
N LYS A 35 0.57 18.23 -6.80
CA LYS A 35 1.38 18.81 -7.89
C LYS A 35 0.80 20.09 -8.52
N GLY A 36 -0.33 20.56 -8.04
CA GLY A 36 -0.91 21.81 -8.48
C GLY A 36 -2.19 22.09 -7.71
N SER A 37 -2.16 23.15 -6.92
CA SER A 37 -3.39 23.88 -6.63
C SER A 37 -4.14 24.09 -7.94
N LEU A 38 -5.35 23.52 -8.03
CA LEU A 38 -6.31 23.67 -9.11
C LEU A 38 -5.81 23.15 -10.48
N LEU A 39 -6.53 22.15 -11.01
CA LEU A 39 -6.74 22.08 -12.45
C LEU A 39 -7.22 23.45 -12.93
N LYS A 40 -6.30 24.34 -13.34
CA LYS A 40 -6.61 25.43 -14.27
C LYS A 40 -6.92 24.77 -15.60
N MET A 41 -8.10 24.18 -15.70
CA MET A 41 -8.72 23.93 -16.99
C MET A 41 -9.17 25.31 -17.47
N TYR A 42 -8.37 25.94 -18.33
CA TYR A 42 -8.64 27.29 -18.84
C TYR A 42 -9.99 27.27 -19.59
N GLY A 43 -11.06 27.68 -18.91
CA GLY A 43 -12.42 27.81 -19.49
C GLY A 43 -13.46 26.73 -19.16
N ALA A 44 -13.21 25.78 -18.26
CA ALA A 44 -14.25 24.82 -17.84
C ALA A 44 -14.77 25.15 -16.44
N ALA A 45 -16.09 25.30 -16.32
CA ALA A 45 -16.79 25.42 -15.04
C ALA A 45 -16.36 24.29 -14.10
N GLU A 46 -16.18 24.63 -12.81
CA GLU A 46 -15.81 23.71 -11.75
C GLU A 46 -16.77 22.52 -11.72
N LEU A 47 -16.40 21.43 -12.38
CA LEU A 47 -17.11 20.16 -12.29
C LEU A 47 -16.73 19.54 -10.94
N GLU A 48 -17.46 19.93 -9.91
CA GLU A 48 -17.68 19.09 -8.73
C GLU A 48 -18.04 17.68 -9.23
N GLY A 49 -17.13 16.71 -9.04
CA GLY A 49 -17.45 15.30 -9.25
C GLY A 49 -16.65 14.54 -10.31
N ILE A 50 -15.42 14.95 -10.67
CA ILE A 50 -14.51 14.00 -11.33
C ILE A 50 -14.04 13.00 -10.28
N ALA A 51 -14.64 11.79 -10.26
CA ALA A 51 -14.18 10.70 -9.42
C ALA A 51 -12.76 10.28 -9.86
N TYR A 52 -11.75 10.63 -9.07
CA TYR A 52 -10.37 10.24 -9.33
C TYR A 52 -10.16 8.80 -8.87
N TYR A 53 -9.94 7.90 -9.83
CA TYR A 53 -9.63 6.51 -9.56
C TYR A 53 -8.13 6.25 -9.62
N TYR A 54 -7.66 5.33 -8.79
CA TYR A 54 -6.30 4.81 -8.89
C TYR A 54 -6.08 4.17 -10.27
N SER A 55 -4.90 4.39 -10.84
CA SER A 55 -4.48 3.65 -12.03
C SER A 55 -4.44 2.15 -11.76
N SER A 56 -4.66 1.31 -12.78
CA SER A 56 -4.57 -0.16 -12.64
C SER A 56 -3.24 -0.61 -12.04
N ASN A 57 -2.13 0.05 -12.40
CA ASN A 57 -0.81 -0.24 -11.83
C ASN A 57 -0.76 0.05 -10.33
N SER A 58 -1.30 1.19 -9.90
CA SER A 58 -1.39 1.55 -8.48
C SER A 58 -2.28 0.59 -7.71
N LEU A 59 -3.41 0.17 -8.28
CA LEU A 59 -4.32 -0.81 -7.67
C LEU A 59 -3.66 -2.17 -7.48
N ILE A 60 -2.91 -2.65 -8.47
CA ILE A 60 -2.16 -3.90 -8.38
C ILE A 60 -1.13 -3.81 -7.24
N LEU A 61 -0.37 -2.71 -7.19
CA LEU A 61 0.62 -2.51 -6.13
C LEU A 61 -0.05 -2.43 -4.75
N ILE A 62 -1.08 -1.61 -4.58
CA ILE A 62 -1.85 -1.53 -3.33
C ILE A 62 -2.33 -2.93 -2.89
N SER A 63 -2.86 -3.71 -3.84
CA SER A 63 -3.33 -5.08 -3.57
C SER A 63 -2.21 -6.01 -3.12
N ILE A 64 -1.05 -5.97 -3.79
CA ILE A 64 0.15 -6.72 -3.38
C ILE A 64 0.58 -6.29 -1.98
N GLY A 65 0.57 -4.99 -1.68
CA GLY A 65 0.88 -4.45 -0.35
C GLY A 65 -0.02 -5.03 0.74
N VAL A 66 -1.34 -5.04 0.49
CA VAL A 66 -2.33 -5.64 1.40
C VAL A 66 -2.08 -7.15 1.57
N MET A 67 -1.84 -7.88 0.48
CA MET A 67 -1.54 -9.32 0.54
C MET A 67 -0.28 -9.61 1.38
N LEU A 68 0.76 -8.79 1.26
CA LEU A 68 1.98 -8.93 2.08
C LEU A 68 1.70 -8.68 3.56
N ILE A 69 0.90 -7.67 3.90
CA ILE A 69 0.50 -7.38 5.29
C ILE A 69 -0.26 -8.58 5.87
N VAL A 70 -1.31 -9.04 5.18
CA VAL A 70 -2.13 -10.17 5.62
C VAL A 70 -1.29 -11.45 5.73
N GLY A 71 -0.48 -11.75 4.72
CA GLY A 71 0.42 -12.90 4.73
C GLY A 71 1.43 -12.86 5.88
N GLY A 72 2.01 -11.69 6.15
CA GLY A 72 2.92 -11.49 7.28
C GLY A 72 2.24 -11.71 8.63
N ILE A 73 1.01 -11.20 8.80
CA ILE A 73 0.19 -11.43 10.01
C ILE A 73 -0.07 -12.93 10.20
N LEU A 74 -0.48 -13.64 9.14
CA LEU A 74 -0.76 -15.08 9.21
C LEU A 74 0.48 -15.88 9.61
N ILE A 75 1.65 -15.54 9.07
CA ILE A 75 2.91 -16.20 9.42
C ILE A 75 3.25 -15.99 10.90
N ILE A 76 3.13 -14.76 11.40
CA ILE A 76 3.40 -14.46 12.83
C ILE A 76 2.42 -15.22 13.73
N ARG A 77 1.12 -15.23 13.36
CA ARG A 77 0.10 -15.98 14.11
C ARG A 77 0.39 -17.47 14.13
N ASN A 78 0.77 -18.08 13.00
CA ASN A 78 1.10 -19.50 12.94
C ASN A 78 2.31 -19.85 13.82
N LYS A 79 3.39 -19.06 13.73
CA LYS A 79 4.58 -19.24 14.59
C LYS A 79 4.25 -19.17 16.08
N ASN A 80 3.36 -18.26 16.47
CA ASN A 80 2.95 -18.11 17.87
C ASN A 80 2.04 -19.25 18.34
N TYR A 81 1.23 -19.83 17.44
CA TYR A 81 0.44 -21.02 17.75
C TYR A 81 1.32 -22.24 17.98
N GLU A 82 2.29 -22.50 17.10
CA GLU A 82 3.24 -23.62 17.23
C GLU A 82 4.10 -23.54 18.49
N ARG A 83 4.46 -22.33 18.96
CA ARG A 83 5.22 -22.14 20.21
C ARG A 83 4.42 -22.44 21.48
N LYS A 84 3.09 -22.45 21.41
CA LYS A 84 2.21 -22.71 22.57
C LYS A 84 1.82 -24.19 22.70
N LYS A 85 2.18 -25.02 21.73
CA LYS A 85 1.91 -26.46 21.70
C LYS A 85 3.14 -27.22 22.18
#